data_AF-A0A2V8THS3-F1
#
_entry.id   AF-A0A2V8THS3-F1
#
_cell.length_a   1.000
_cell.length_b   1.000
_cell.length_c   1.000
_cell.angle_alpha   90.00
_cell.angle_beta   90.00
_cell.angle_gamma   90.00
#
_symmetry.space_group_name_H-M   'P 1'
#
loop_
_entity.id
_entity.type
_entity.pdbx_description
1 polymer ?
#
loop_
_entity_poly.entity_id
_entity_poly.type
_entity_poly.pdbx_seq_one_letter_code
_entity_poly.pdbx_strand_id
1 'polypeptide(L)'
;MKKPYQIAAGRALQRMRQWAEERNPTVQLVLPMVEILALAKRSAGELVREAGLRVILLAIQQEADALTGTRHQHGPDRQALRWSREDGFVVVDGQKVPIERRRLRSKNGGEVRLGTYQLFQQTRTLEDEVWWKMLRGLTTRNYPLVTRSFAKSYGIEKSATSERFIQASRDKLKELMERPLSELKLCAIVIDGTPFKGRQMIAAIGVGSDGKKTVLGLREGATENATVVRELLEELARRGLDFSAPRLYVLDGAKALHSAVKRHAGAAALIQRCQIHKRRNVLDQLPEQYQPGIDRKLLAAYAMAEYADARRALDQLHQELDRINPSAARSLEEGMEETLTVHKLRVPELLRKSLASTNIIESAFSVAEDLCRRVKRWREGDHRERWAGSALLLAESKFRRLKGYREIPQLLTALADLHIKKGLAAKSKTA
;
A
#
# COMPACT_ATOMS: atom_id res chain seq x y z
N MET A 1 -10.76 -6.39 -22.55
CA MET A 1 -10.55 -5.64 -23.81
C MET A 1 -10.70 -4.14 -23.55
N LYS A 2 -9.91 -3.27 -24.22
CA LYS A 2 -10.10 -1.80 -24.13
C LYS A 2 -11.33 -1.39 -24.95
N LYS A 3 -12.15 -0.46 -24.45
CA LYS A 3 -13.33 0.04 -25.19
C LYS A 3 -12.87 0.83 -26.44
N PRO A 4 -13.61 0.86 -27.56
CA PRO A 4 -13.21 1.57 -28.78
C PRO A 4 -12.83 3.05 -28.54
N TYR A 5 -13.55 3.73 -27.63
CA TYR A 5 -13.24 5.08 -27.18
C TYR A 5 -11.81 5.22 -26.63
N GLN A 6 -11.34 4.27 -25.82
CA GLN A 6 -10.01 4.30 -25.19
C GLN A 6 -8.89 4.09 -26.20
N ILE A 7 -9.15 3.28 -27.24
CA ILE A 7 -8.19 3.05 -28.34
C ILE A 7 -8.04 4.34 -29.17
N ALA A 8 -9.16 5.00 -29.52
CA ALA A 8 -9.13 6.28 -30.23
C ALA A 8 -8.44 7.40 -29.43
N ALA A 9 -8.67 7.46 -28.11
CA ALA A 9 -7.96 8.38 -27.21
C ALA A 9 -6.45 8.14 -27.18
N GLY A 10 -6.02 6.87 -27.09
CA GLY A 10 -4.61 6.49 -27.10
C GLY A 10 -3.89 6.88 -28.41
N ARG A 11 -4.52 6.65 -29.56
CA ARG A 11 -3.96 7.06 -30.87
C ARG A 11 -3.82 8.58 -30.99
N ALA A 12 -4.80 9.35 -30.48
CA ALA A 12 -4.72 10.80 -30.48
C ALA A 12 -3.57 11.33 -29.62
N LEU A 13 -3.37 10.75 -28.43
CA LEU A 13 -2.22 11.05 -27.55
C LEU A 13 -0.88 10.75 -28.21
N GLN A 14 -0.75 9.61 -28.89
CA GLN A 14 0.47 9.22 -29.58
C GLN A 14 0.81 10.17 -30.75
N ARG A 15 -0.18 10.49 -31.59
CA ARG A 15 0.00 11.45 -32.70
C ARG A 15 0.41 12.84 -32.18
N MET A 16 -0.18 13.30 -31.08
CA MET A 16 0.17 14.59 -30.47
C MET A 16 1.59 14.61 -29.93
N ARG A 17 2.07 13.52 -29.31
CA ARG A 17 3.48 13.41 -28.87
C ARG A 17 4.44 13.47 -30.04
N GLN A 18 4.21 12.66 -31.07
CA GLN A 18 5.02 12.66 -32.29
C GLN A 18 5.07 14.06 -32.94
N TRP A 19 3.92 14.74 -33.06
CA TRP A 19 3.85 16.12 -33.56
C TRP A 19 4.65 17.12 -32.70
N ALA A 20 4.60 16.98 -31.37
CA ALA A 20 5.38 17.83 -30.47
C ALA A 20 6.89 17.54 -30.54
N GLU A 21 7.29 16.28 -30.70
CA GLU A 21 8.69 15.85 -30.87
C GLU A 21 9.25 16.32 -32.23
N GLU A 22 8.49 16.18 -33.32
CA GLU A 22 8.92 16.53 -34.69
C GLU A 22 8.92 18.04 -34.96
N ARG A 23 7.92 18.79 -34.44
CA ARG A 23 7.72 20.21 -34.81
C ARG A 23 7.94 21.20 -33.67
N ASN A 24 8.06 20.73 -32.42
CA ASN A 24 8.25 21.51 -31.20
C ASN A 24 7.60 22.92 -31.19
N PRO A 25 6.27 23.00 -31.37
CA PRO A 25 5.57 24.27 -31.59
C PRO A 25 5.53 25.13 -30.32
N THR A 26 5.90 26.40 -30.44
CA THR A 26 5.90 27.36 -29.33
C THR A 26 4.48 27.77 -28.92
N VAL A 27 4.14 27.61 -27.63
CA VAL A 27 2.92 28.17 -27.04
C VAL A 27 3.25 29.50 -26.34
N GLN A 28 2.91 30.62 -26.97
CA GLN A 28 3.10 31.95 -26.39
C GLN A 28 1.83 32.40 -25.67
N LEU A 29 1.92 32.62 -24.35
CA LEU A 29 0.86 33.23 -23.56
C LEU A 29 1.11 34.75 -23.45
N VAL A 30 0.16 35.56 -23.90
CA VAL A 30 0.15 37.02 -23.67
C VAL A 30 -0.89 37.34 -22.60
N LEU A 31 -0.47 37.99 -21.51
CA LEU A 31 -1.34 38.45 -20.43
C LEU A 31 -1.15 39.97 -20.25
N PRO A 32 -2.21 40.79 -20.33
CA PRO A 32 -2.13 42.20 -19.98
C PRO A 32 -1.72 42.40 -18.52
N MET A 33 -0.83 43.36 -18.24
CA MET A 33 -0.35 43.64 -16.88
C MET A 33 -1.49 43.94 -15.89
N VAL A 34 -2.57 44.58 -16.35
CA VAL A 34 -3.77 44.83 -15.52
C VAL A 34 -4.43 43.54 -15.05
N GLU A 35 -4.51 42.51 -15.90
CA GLU A 35 -5.05 41.20 -15.52
C GLU A 35 -4.10 40.45 -14.56
N ILE A 36 -2.78 40.52 -14.81
CA ILE A 36 -1.78 39.93 -13.91
C ILE A 36 -1.89 40.53 -12.52
N LEU A 37 -1.95 41.86 -12.41
CA LEU A 37 -2.07 42.57 -11.13
C LEU A 37 -3.42 42.27 -10.44
N ALA A 38 -4.53 42.20 -11.20
CA ALA A 38 -5.84 41.87 -10.64
C ALA A 38 -5.90 40.45 -10.05
N LEU A 39 -5.30 39.46 -10.74
CA LEU A 39 -5.22 38.07 -10.27
C LEU A 39 -4.24 37.93 -9.09
N ALA A 40 -3.03 38.51 -9.21
CA ALA A 40 -2.00 38.46 -8.18
C ALA A 40 -2.45 39.11 -6.86
N LYS A 41 -3.22 40.21 -6.92
CA LYS A 41 -3.80 40.88 -5.75
C LYS A 41 -4.74 39.98 -4.94
N ARG A 42 -5.34 38.96 -5.57
CA ARG A 42 -6.16 37.95 -4.88
C ARG A 42 -5.28 36.84 -4.30
N SER A 43 -4.49 36.19 -5.16
CA SER A 43 -3.39 35.31 -4.75
C SER A 43 -2.50 34.95 -5.94
N ALA A 44 -1.22 34.66 -5.68
CA ALA A 44 -0.32 34.08 -6.68
C ALA A 44 -0.87 32.75 -7.24
N GLY A 45 -1.58 31.95 -6.42
CA GLY A 45 -2.22 30.71 -6.86
C GLY A 45 -3.35 30.91 -7.87
N GLU A 46 -4.13 31.99 -7.76
CA GLU A 46 -5.19 32.33 -8.73
C GLU A 46 -4.60 32.76 -10.08
N LEU A 47 -3.51 33.55 -10.06
CA LEU A 47 -2.74 33.88 -11.27
C LEU A 47 -2.20 32.62 -11.96
N VAL A 48 -1.53 31.73 -11.22
CA VAL A 48 -0.96 30.49 -11.79
C VAL A 48 -2.06 29.59 -12.38
N ARG A 49 -3.21 29.48 -11.71
CA ARG A 49 -4.36 28.70 -12.18
C ARG A 49 -4.96 29.22 -13.48
N GLU A 50 -5.23 30.53 -13.56
CA GLU A 50 -5.81 31.15 -14.76
C GLU A 50 -4.81 31.17 -15.92
N ALA A 51 -3.53 31.45 -15.65
CA ALA A 51 -2.47 31.33 -16.66
C ALA A 51 -2.35 29.89 -17.18
N GLY A 52 -2.36 28.90 -16.29
CA GLY A 52 -2.34 27.47 -16.65
C GLY A 52 -3.52 27.05 -17.52
N LEU A 53 -4.74 27.49 -17.18
CA LEU A 53 -5.93 27.24 -18.01
C LEU A 53 -5.78 27.84 -19.41
N ARG A 54 -5.26 29.07 -19.54
CA ARG A 54 -5.01 29.70 -20.84
C ARG A 54 -3.93 28.97 -21.64
N VAL A 55 -2.84 28.52 -21.02
CA VAL A 55 -1.81 27.69 -21.68
C VAL A 55 -2.41 26.39 -22.21
N ILE A 56 -3.28 25.72 -21.43
CA ILE A 56 -3.97 24.50 -21.87
C ILE A 56 -4.86 24.77 -23.09
N LEU A 57 -5.65 25.85 -23.06
CA LEU A 57 -6.51 26.23 -24.19
C LEU A 57 -5.70 26.58 -25.45
N LEU A 58 -4.57 27.29 -25.28
CA LEU A 58 -3.66 27.61 -26.38
C LEU A 58 -3.01 26.35 -26.97
N ALA A 59 -2.58 25.39 -26.15
CA ALA A 59 -2.03 24.12 -26.62
C ALA A 59 -3.06 23.29 -27.42
N ILE A 60 -4.31 23.24 -26.93
CA ILE A 60 -5.43 22.59 -27.65
C ILE A 60 -5.70 23.28 -29.00
N GLN A 61 -5.66 24.62 -29.02
CA GLN A 61 -5.83 25.40 -30.24
C GLN A 61 -4.66 25.18 -31.22
N GLN A 62 -3.42 25.11 -30.75
CA GLN A 62 -2.24 24.86 -31.59
C GLN A 62 -2.27 23.48 -32.27
N GLU A 63 -2.66 22.41 -31.57
CA GLU A 63 -2.83 21.09 -32.22
C GLU A 63 -3.97 21.15 -33.26
N ALA A 64 -5.07 21.84 -32.95
CA ALA A 64 -6.16 21.99 -33.90
C ALA A 64 -5.77 22.79 -35.15
N ASP A 65 -4.88 23.77 -35.00
CA ASP A 65 -4.39 24.63 -36.08
C ASP A 65 -3.37 23.90 -36.93
N ALA A 66 -2.51 23.06 -36.34
CA ALA A 66 -1.62 22.18 -37.07
C ALA A 66 -2.36 21.16 -37.96
N LEU A 67 -3.54 20.68 -37.51
CA LEU A 67 -4.36 19.72 -38.26
C LEU A 67 -5.27 20.37 -39.32
N THR A 68 -5.67 21.63 -39.12
CA THR A 68 -6.68 22.32 -39.97
C THR A 68 -6.18 23.60 -40.66
N GLY A 69 -4.91 23.95 -40.51
CA GLY A 69 -4.39 25.28 -40.83
C GLY A 69 -4.95 26.34 -39.88
N THR A 70 -4.37 27.54 -39.92
CA THR A 70 -4.88 28.70 -39.16
C THR A 70 -6.32 29.04 -39.55
N ARG A 71 -6.99 29.84 -38.71
CA ARG A 71 -8.38 30.22 -38.91
C ARG A 71 -8.52 31.02 -40.22
N HIS A 72 -9.53 30.69 -41.01
CA HIS A 72 -9.85 31.28 -42.32
C HIS A 72 -8.87 30.99 -43.50
N GLN A 73 -7.57 30.73 -43.29
CA GLN A 73 -6.62 30.14 -44.28
C GLN A 73 -6.78 30.56 -45.76
N HIS A 74 -6.67 29.68 -46.77
CA HIS A 74 -6.69 28.20 -46.80
C HIS A 74 -5.28 27.53 -46.88
N GLY A 75 -5.21 26.19 -47.04
CA GLY A 75 -3.95 25.46 -47.28
C GLY A 75 -4.15 24.01 -47.78
N PRO A 76 -3.26 23.48 -48.64
CA PRO A 76 -3.40 22.14 -49.25
C PRO A 76 -3.22 20.99 -48.23
N ASP A 77 -2.23 21.12 -47.33
CA ASP A 77 -1.77 20.07 -46.41
C ASP A 77 -2.70 19.80 -45.20
N ARG A 78 -3.91 20.36 -45.23
CA ARG A 78 -4.92 20.18 -44.17
C ARG A 78 -5.30 18.71 -44.02
N GLN A 79 -5.14 18.16 -42.82
CA GLN A 79 -5.52 16.78 -42.49
C GLN A 79 -6.98 16.66 -42.03
N ALA A 80 -7.52 17.74 -41.46
CA ALA A 80 -8.88 17.80 -40.97
C ALA A 80 -9.57 19.15 -41.29
N LEU A 81 -10.89 19.18 -41.10
CA LEU A 81 -11.74 20.36 -41.19
C LEU A 81 -12.26 20.74 -39.80
N ARG A 82 -12.42 22.04 -39.54
CA ARG A 82 -13.09 22.52 -38.33
C ARG A 82 -14.59 22.32 -38.49
N TRP A 83 -15.23 21.73 -37.49
CA TRP A 83 -16.66 21.47 -37.44
C TRP A 83 -17.33 22.36 -36.38
N SER A 84 -18.38 21.86 -35.73
CA SER A 84 -19.08 22.50 -34.63
C SER A 84 -18.19 22.79 -33.41
N ARG A 85 -18.70 23.65 -32.53
CA ARG A 85 -18.27 23.73 -31.13
C ARG A 85 -18.88 22.57 -30.32
N GLU A 86 -18.33 22.31 -29.15
CA GLU A 86 -18.83 21.34 -28.16
C GLU A 86 -18.38 21.79 -26.77
N ASP A 87 -19.27 21.67 -25.79
CA ASP A 87 -18.92 21.87 -24.39
C ASP A 87 -18.11 20.67 -23.86
N GLY A 88 -17.04 20.99 -23.17
CA GLY A 88 -16.08 20.02 -22.65
C GLY A 88 -15.55 20.43 -21.28
N PHE A 89 -14.49 19.74 -20.85
CA PHE A 89 -13.75 20.13 -19.66
C PHE A 89 -12.28 19.74 -19.77
N VAL A 90 -11.45 20.47 -19.03
CA VAL A 90 -10.07 20.09 -18.71
C VAL A 90 -9.92 19.99 -17.19
N VAL A 91 -8.92 19.23 -16.75
CA VAL A 91 -8.57 19.06 -15.35
C VAL A 91 -7.46 20.05 -15.00
N VAL A 92 -7.75 20.97 -14.08
CA VAL A 92 -6.79 21.95 -13.55
C VAL A 92 -6.91 21.95 -12.03
N ASP A 93 -5.79 21.82 -11.31
CA ASP A 93 -5.73 21.89 -9.83
C ASP A 93 -6.82 21.02 -9.12
N GLY A 94 -6.92 19.74 -9.49
CA GLY A 94 -7.88 18.78 -8.92
C GLY A 94 -9.35 18.96 -9.35
N GLN A 95 -9.65 19.92 -10.22
CA GLN A 95 -11.00 20.37 -10.59
C GLN A 95 -11.30 20.19 -12.09
N LYS A 96 -12.55 19.86 -12.44
CA LYS A 96 -13.01 19.96 -13.83
C LYS A 96 -13.39 21.41 -14.09
N VAL A 97 -12.68 22.06 -15.02
CA VAL A 97 -12.99 23.41 -15.49
C VAL A 97 -13.73 23.27 -16.83
N PRO A 98 -14.96 23.79 -16.97
CA PRO A 98 -15.69 23.75 -18.23
C PRO A 98 -14.97 24.60 -19.29
N ILE A 99 -14.88 24.06 -20.50
CA ILE A 99 -14.32 24.77 -21.66
C ILE A 99 -15.19 24.54 -22.89
N GLU A 100 -15.27 25.52 -23.78
CA GLU A 100 -15.79 25.30 -25.13
C GLU A 100 -14.63 24.85 -26.02
N ARG A 101 -14.79 23.77 -26.79
CA ARG A 101 -13.79 23.30 -27.76
C ARG A 101 -14.37 23.27 -29.17
N ARG A 102 -13.50 23.35 -30.18
CA ARG A 102 -13.87 22.98 -31.56
C ARG A 102 -13.72 21.48 -31.77
N ARG A 103 -14.71 20.88 -32.44
CA ARG A 103 -14.60 19.52 -32.98
C ARG A 103 -13.95 19.58 -34.36
N LEU A 104 -13.15 18.56 -34.67
CA LEU A 104 -12.51 18.39 -35.98
C LEU A 104 -13.07 17.16 -36.67
N ARG A 105 -13.16 17.19 -38.00
CA ARG A 105 -13.62 16.07 -38.83
C ARG A 105 -12.58 15.76 -39.90
N SER A 106 -12.26 14.49 -40.13
CA SER A 106 -11.36 14.09 -41.21
C SER A 106 -11.99 14.39 -42.58
N LYS A 107 -11.16 14.61 -43.60
CA LYS A 107 -11.59 14.70 -45.01
C LYS A 107 -12.44 13.48 -45.43
N ASN A 108 -12.13 12.30 -44.89
CA ASN A 108 -12.81 11.04 -45.20
C ASN A 108 -13.99 10.73 -44.26
N GLY A 109 -14.42 11.71 -43.45
CA GLY A 109 -15.43 11.52 -42.40
C GLY A 109 -14.86 10.97 -41.07
N GLY A 110 -15.67 11.07 -40.01
CA GLY A 110 -15.26 10.72 -38.64
C GLY A 110 -14.61 11.87 -37.87
N GLU A 111 -14.79 11.89 -36.54
CA GLU A 111 -14.24 12.92 -35.65
C GLU A 111 -12.74 12.68 -35.39
N VAL A 112 -11.95 13.74 -35.55
CA VAL A 112 -10.52 13.76 -35.20
C VAL A 112 -10.40 14.33 -33.78
N ARG A 113 -10.02 13.47 -32.82
CA ARG A 113 -9.73 13.89 -31.44
C ARG A 113 -8.36 14.54 -31.35
N LEU A 114 -8.26 15.55 -30.49
CA LEU A 114 -7.02 16.23 -30.14
C LEU A 114 -6.34 15.50 -28.98
N GLY A 115 -5.07 15.14 -29.14
CA GLY A 115 -4.28 14.48 -28.09
C GLY A 115 -4.02 15.39 -26.89
N THR A 116 -3.81 16.68 -27.12
CA THR A 116 -3.70 17.72 -26.08
C THR A 116 -4.93 17.74 -25.18
N TYR A 117 -6.13 17.75 -25.78
CA TYR A 117 -7.38 17.68 -25.04
C TYR A 117 -7.53 16.35 -24.27
N GLN A 118 -7.17 15.21 -24.88
CA GLN A 118 -7.17 13.92 -24.20
C GLN A 118 -6.14 13.83 -23.06
N LEU A 119 -5.05 14.59 -23.10
CA LEU A 119 -4.06 14.69 -22.03
C LEU A 119 -4.64 15.44 -20.83
N PHE A 120 -5.18 16.64 -21.05
CA PHE A 120 -5.77 17.47 -20.00
C PHE A 120 -7.16 17.01 -19.53
N GLN A 121 -7.74 15.95 -20.12
CA GLN A 121 -8.90 15.25 -19.56
C GLN A 121 -8.56 14.17 -18.52
N GLN A 122 -7.27 13.80 -18.36
CA GLN A 122 -6.89 12.69 -17.47
C GLN A 122 -7.07 13.06 -15.99
N THR A 123 -7.75 12.18 -15.24
CA THR A 123 -8.08 12.38 -13.83
C THR A 123 -7.12 11.72 -12.84
N ARG A 124 -6.13 10.94 -13.29
CA ARG A 124 -5.27 10.13 -12.41
C ARG A 124 -4.53 10.93 -11.32
N THR A 125 -3.94 12.08 -11.68
CA THR A 125 -3.27 12.98 -10.73
C THR A 125 -4.19 13.45 -9.61
N LEU A 126 -5.46 13.65 -9.97
CA LEU A 126 -6.55 14.12 -9.12
C LEU A 126 -7.19 12.97 -8.31
N GLU A 127 -7.13 11.73 -8.80
CA GLU A 127 -7.49 10.52 -8.07
C GLU A 127 -6.49 10.22 -6.95
N ASP A 128 -5.19 10.28 -7.25
CA ASP A 128 -4.11 10.17 -6.25
C ASP A 128 -4.18 11.32 -5.21
N GLU A 129 -4.45 12.55 -5.65
CA GLU A 129 -4.62 13.71 -4.75
C GLU A 129 -5.82 13.53 -3.80
N VAL A 130 -6.97 13.09 -4.31
CA VAL A 130 -8.15 12.76 -3.49
C VAL A 130 -7.81 11.66 -2.48
N TRP A 131 -7.09 10.61 -2.91
CA TRP A 131 -6.64 9.52 -2.04
C TRP A 131 -5.75 10.05 -0.90
N TRP A 132 -4.69 10.79 -1.21
CA TRP A 132 -3.80 11.39 -0.22
C TRP A 132 -4.54 12.32 0.76
N LYS A 133 -5.44 13.19 0.26
CA LYS A 133 -6.22 14.13 1.07
C LYS A 133 -7.20 13.39 2.00
N MET A 134 -7.89 12.36 1.50
CA MET A 134 -8.75 11.48 2.30
C MET A 134 -7.96 10.77 3.41
N LEU A 135 -6.76 10.25 3.11
CA LEU A 135 -5.84 9.66 4.09
C LEU A 135 -5.15 10.69 5.01
N ARG A 136 -5.51 11.98 4.93
CA ARG A 136 -5.17 13.00 5.94
C ARG A 136 -6.42 13.47 6.72
N GLY A 137 -7.53 12.75 6.62
CA GLY A 137 -8.74 12.97 7.40
C GLY A 137 -9.74 13.93 6.78
N LEU A 138 -9.48 14.45 5.58
CA LEU A 138 -10.49 15.22 4.83
C LEU A 138 -11.64 14.29 4.44
N THR A 139 -12.87 14.72 4.72
CA THR A 139 -14.08 13.94 4.35
C THR A 139 -14.55 14.34 2.96
N THR A 140 -15.30 13.46 2.28
CA THR A 140 -15.95 13.80 0.99
C THR A 140 -16.93 14.97 1.07
N ARG A 141 -17.37 15.38 2.27
CA ARG A 141 -18.17 16.59 2.51
C ARG A 141 -17.33 17.86 2.63
N ASN A 142 -16.13 17.75 3.19
CA ASN A 142 -15.23 18.89 3.41
C ASN A 142 -14.23 19.09 2.26
N TYR A 143 -14.03 18.06 1.41
CA TYR A 143 -13.16 18.13 0.23
C TYR A 143 -13.46 19.34 -0.68
N PRO A 144 -14.72 19.68 -1.04
CA PRO A 144 -15.00 20.87 -1.83
C PRO A 144 -14.56 22.17 -1.14
N LEU A 145 -14.69 22.26 0.19
CA LEU A 145 -14.39 23.47 0.97
C LEU A 145 -12.89 23.80 0.99
N VAL A 146 -12.03 22.78 0.85
CA VAL A 146 -10.55 22.93 0.85
C VAL A 146 -9.93 22.85 -0.54
N THR A 147 -10.74 22.71 -1.60
CA THR A 147 -10.25 22.63 -2.98
C THR A 147 -10.81 23.70 -3.91
N ARG A 148 -12.08 24.10 -3.77
CA ARG A 148 -12.73 25.11 -4.63
C ARG A 148 -11.84 26.33 -4.85
N SER A 149 -11.27 26.42 -6.04
CA SER A 149 -10.30 27.45 -6.42
C SER A 149 -10.63 28.11 -7.76
N PHE A 150 -11.56 27.54 -8.52
CA PHE A 150 -12.15 28.15 -9.73
C PHE A 150 -13.65 28.35 -9.54
N ALA A 151 -14.15 29.56 -9.81
CA ALA A 151 -15.55 29.95 -9.58
C ALA A 151 -16.59 29.14 -10.40
N LYS A 152 -16.20 28.55 -11.53
CA LYS A 152 -17.07 27.74 -12.42
C LYS A 152 -16.71 26.25 -12.46
N SER A 153 -15.89 25.76 -11.52
CA SER A 153 -15.47 24.35 -11.51
C SER A 153 -16.53 23.38 -10.96
N TYR A 154 -16.42 22.12 -11.40
CA TYR A 154 -17.27 21.02 -10.95
C TYR A 154 -16.45 19.71 -10.82
N GLY A 155 -17.12 18.62 -10.44
CA GLY A 155 -16.52 17.29 -10.29
C GLY A 155 -15.82 17.07 -8.94
N ILE A 156 -15.87 18.02 -8.02
CA ILE A 156 -15.36 17.91 -6.65
C ILE A 156 -16.49 17.72 -5.62
N GLU A 157 -17.70 17.41 -6.08
CA GLU A 157 -18.85 17.12 -5.22
C GLU A 157 -18.61 15.83 -4.41
N LYS A 158 -19.42 15.62 -3.36
CA LYS A 158 -19.31 14.44 -2.48
C LYS A 158 -19.34 13.11 -3.25
N SER A 159 -20.20 12.98 -4.27
CA SER A 159 -20.31 11.79 -5.11
C SER A 159 -19.05 11.57 -5.94
N ALA A 160 -18.64 12.57 -6.73
CA ALA A 160 -17.45 12.50 -7.56
C ALA A 160 -16.17 12.27 -6.74
N THR A 161 -16.02 12.93 -5.59
CA THR A 161 -14.90 12.68 -4.65
C THR A 161 -14.92 11.24 -4.12
N SER A 162 -16.10 10.70 -3.80
CA SER A 162 -16.23 9.31 -3.34
C SER A 162 -15.89 8.31 -4.44
N GLU A 163 -16.28 8.56 -5.69
CA GLU A 163 -15.98 7.72 -6.84
C GLU A 163 -14.47 7.71 -7.15
N ARG A 164 -13.86 8.90 -7.22
CA ARG A 164 -12.41 9.10 -7.36
C ARG A 164 -11.63 8.36 -6.27
N PHE A 165 -12.04 8.48 -5.01
CA PHE A 165 -11.41 7.73 -3.91
C PHE A 165 -11.56 6.22 -4.06
N ILE A 166 -12.73 5.71 -4.48
CA ILE A 166 -12.93 4.27 -4.71
C ILE A 166 -12.01 3.77 -5.83
N GLN A 167 -11.89 4.52 -6.93
CA GLN A 167 -11.01 4.14 -8.04
C GLN A 167 -9.54 4.17 -7.61
N ALA A 168 -9.07 5.27 -7.02
CA ALA A 168 -7.69 5.42 -6.54
C ALA A 168 -7.32 4.35 -5.51
N SER A 169 -8.17 4.12 -4.49
CA SER A 169 -7.92 3.10 -3.46
C SER A 169 -7.97 1.67 -4.01
N ARG A 170 -8.74 1.42 -5.08
CA ARG A 170 -8.73 0.12 -5.79
C ARG A 170 -7.45 -0.07 -6.58
N ASP A 171 -7.01 0.95 -7.32
CA ASP A 171 -5.78 0.88 -8.11
C ASP A 171 -4.54 0.78 -7.20
N LYS A 172 -4.53 1.46 -6.03
CA LYS A 172 -3.48 1.33 -5.01
C LYS A 172 -3.48 -0.03 -4.30
N LEU A 173 -4.66 -0.58 -3.98
CA LEU A 173 -4.76 -1.95 -3.47
C LEU A 173 -4.25 -2.95 -4.52
N LYS A 174 -4.62 -2.78 -5.78
CA LYS A 174 -4.14 -3.61 -6.89
C LYS A 174 -2.62 -3.53 -7.05
N GLU A 175 -2.05 -2.32 -7.03
CA GLU A 175 -0.59 -2.09 -7.06
C GLU A 175 0.13 -2.86 -5.92
N LEU A 176 -0.39 -2.77 -4.69
CA LEU A 176 0.12 -3.53 -3.53
C LEU A 176 0.05 -5.06 -3.72
N MET A 177 -1.06 -5.54 -4.25
CA MET A 177 -1.37 -6.97 -4.40
C MET A 177 -0.82 -7.61 -5.68
N GLU A 178 -0.31 -6.82 -6.63
CA GLU A 178 0.30 -7.31 -7.88
C GLU A 178 1.82 -7.04 -7.97
N ARG A 179 2.40 -6.17 -7.13
CA ARG A 179 3.83 -5.82 -7.23
C ARG A 179 4.76 -7.05 -7.14
N PRO A 180 5.84 -7.10 -7.94
CA PRO A 180 6.81 -8.19 -7.89
C PRO A 180 7.55 -8.23 -6.54
N LEU A 181 7.87 -9.44 -6.08
CA LEU A 181 8.54 -9.69 -4.80
C LEU A 181 9.90 -10.41 -4.97
N SER A 182 10.25 -10.84 -6.19
CA SER A 182 11.48 -11.58 -6.51
C SER A 182 12.77 -10.85 -6.16
N GLU A 183 12.80 -9.52 -6.28
CA GLU A 183 13.97 -8.69 -5.96
C GLU A 183 14.13 -8.43 -4.45
N LEU A 184 13.13 -8.78 -3.63
CA LEU A 184 13.13 -8.49 -2.20
C LEU A 184 14.01 -9.50 -1.43
N LYS A 185 15.23 -9.06 -1.09
CA LYS A 185 16.13 -9.79 -0.18
C LYS A 185 15.62 -9.69 1.27
N LEU A 186 14.60 -10.47 1.61
CA LEU A 186 13.99 -10.49 2.94
C LEU A 186 14.77 -11.42 3.90
N CYS A 187 15.06 -10.94 5.12
CA CYS A 187 15.60 -11.76 6.22
C CYS A 187 14.51 -12.32 7.14
N ALA A 188 13.37 -11.62 7.24
CA ALA A 188 12.22 -12.03 8.02
C ALA A 188 10.90 -11.67 7.34
N ILE A 189 9.84 -12.42 7.65
CA ILE A 189 8.46 -12.13 7.26
C ILE A 189 7.60 -12.19 8.51
N VAL A 190 6.89 -11.11 8.80
CA VAL A 190 5.93 -11.00 9.90
C VAL A 190 4.53 -11.22 9.33
N ILE A 191 3.73 -12.08 9.95
CA ILE A 191 2.34 -12.35 9.54
C ILE A 191 1.46 -12.42 10.80
N ASP A 192 0.34 -11.70 10.79
CA ASP A 192 -0.56 -11.56 11.94
C ASP A 192 -1.98 -11.27 11.45
N GLY A 193 -2.99 -11.76 12.18
CA GLY A 193 -4.40 -11.47 11.98
C GLY A 193 -4.90 -10.36 12.92
N THR A 194 -5.11 -9.16 12.39
CA THR A 194 -5.61 -8.02 13.18
C THR A 194 -7.12 -7.79 12.98
N PRO A 195 -7.92 -7.66 14.05
CA PRO A 195 -9.32 -7.29 13.96
C PRO A 195 -9.49 -5.89 13.33
N PHE A 196 -10.20 -5.81 12.21
CA PHE A 196 -10.45 -4.56 11.50
C PHE A 196 -11.93 -4.41 11.12
N LYS A 197 -12.63 -3.59 11.90
CA LYS A 197 -14.00 -3.09 11.60
C LYS A 197 -15.01 -4.23 11.29
N GLY A 198 -15.04 -5.21 12.19
CA GLY A 198 -15.95 -6.36 12.17
C GLY A 198 -15.50 -7.53 11.30
N ARG A 199 -14.23 -7.55 10.88
CA ARG A 199 -13.58 -8.61 10.10
C ARG A 199 -12.17 -8.88 10.64
N GLN A 200 -11.58 -10.01 10.27
CA GLN A 200 -10.14 -10.21 10.44
C GLN A 200 -9.40 -9.73 9.20
N MET A 201 -8.25 -9.09 9.38
CA MET A 201 -7.34 -8.72 8.28
C MET A 201 -6.01 -9.40 8.53
N ILE A 202 -5.67 -10.36 7.67
CA ILE A 202 -4.38 -11.05 7.70
C ILE A 202 -3.42 -10.25 6.84
N ALA A 203 -2.33 -9.74 7.42
CA ALA A 203 -1.33 -8.96 6.70
C ALA A 203 0.04 -9.63 6.78
N ALA A 204 0.83 -9.49 5.73
CA ALA A 204 2.23 -9.91 5.70
C ALA A 204 3.15 -8.69 5.51
N ILE A 205 4.18 -8.54 6.35
CA ILE A 205 5.20 -7.49 6.24
C ILE A 205 6.58 -8.14 6.20
N GLY A 206 7.32 -7.89 5.12
CA GLY A 206 8.71 -8.34 4.96
C GLY A 206 9.68 -7.35 5.60
N VAL A 207 10.76 -7.88 6.17
CA VAL A 207 11.94 -7.13 6.61
C VAL A 207 13.07 -7.46 5.64
N GLY A 208 13.55 -6.45 4.91
CA GLY A 208 14.70 -6.55 4.00
C GLY A 208 16.03 -6.69 4.75
N SER A 209 17.06 -7.15 4.04
CA SER A 209 18.43 -7.27 4.55
C SER A 209 19.05 -5.94 5.00
N ASP A 210 18.53 -4.80 4.54
CA ASP A 210 18.89 -3.44 4.98
C ASP A 210 18.03 -2.93 6.16
N GLY A 211 17.10 -3.75 6.65
CA GLY A 211 16.10 -3.41 7.66
C GLY A 211 14.93 -2.57 7.17
N LYS A 212 14.79 -2.28 5.87
CA LYS A 212 13.57 -1.68 5.32
C LYS A 212 12.41 -2.65 5.49
N LYS A 213 11.24 -2.12 5.86
CA LYS A 213 10.01 -2.90 6.02
C LYS A 213 9.10 -2.63 4.84
N THR A 214 8.41 -3.66 4.35
CA THR A 214 7.60 -3.57 3.14
C THR A 214 6.37 -4.47 3.28
N VAL A 215 5.16 -3.93 3.10
CA VAL A 215 3.88 -4.64 3.24
C VAL A 215 3.70 -5.56 2.05
N LEU A 216 3.85 -6.87 2.21
CA LEU A 216 3.86 -7.81 1.10
C LEU A 216 2.45 -8.07 0.54
N GLY A 217 1.43 -8.04 1.40
CA GLY A 217 0.03 -8.20 1.00
C GLY A 217 -0.91 -8.21 2.22
N LEU A 218 -2.21 -8.22 1.95
CA LEU A 218 -3.28 -8.37 2.94
C LEU A 218 -4.44 -9.20 2.38
N ARG A 219 -5.24 -9.82 3.24
CA ARG A 219 -6.53 -10.45 2.87
C ARG A 219 -7.58 -10.27 3.96
N GLU A 220 -8.82 -9.99 3.57
CA GLU A 220 -9.98 -10.08 4.47
C GLU A 220 -10.32 -11.54 4.79
N GLY A 221 -10.51 -11.83 6.08
CA GLY A 221 -10.99 -13.11 6.59
C GLY A 221 -12.25 -12.94 7.46
N ALA A 222 -13.13 -13.95 7.42
CA ALA A 222 -14.33 -13.98 8.26
C ALA A 222 -14.00 -14.31 9.73
N THR A 223 -13.10 -15.28 9.94
CA THR A 223 -12.49 -15.73 11.21
C THR A 223 -11.09 -16.32 10.92
N GLU A 224 -10.44 -17.04 11.85
CA GLU A 224 -9.11 -17.68 11.72
C GLU A 224 -9.04 -18.77 10.62
N ASN A 225 -9.20 -18.36 9.37
CA ASN A 225 -9.44 -19.27 8.28
C ASN A 225 -8.12 -19.63 7.58
N ALA A 226 -7.66 -20.86 7.78
CA ALA A 226 -6.45 -21.39 7.16
C ALA A 226 -6.43 -21.26 5.63
N THR A 227 -7.61 -21.19 4.98
CA THR A 227 -7.74 -20.87 3.55
C THR A 227 -7.25 -19.47 3.22
N VAL A 228 -7.60 -18.45 4.02
CA VAL A 228 -7.21 -17.05 3.77
C VAL A 228 -5.69 -16.86 3.92
N VAL A 229 -5.10 -17.52 4.92
CA VAL A 229 -3.63 -17.56 5.08
C VAL A 229 -2.98 -18.24 3.87
N ARG A 230 -3.47 -19.42 3.48
CA ARG A 230 -2.94 -20.19 2.37
C ARG A 230 -2.98 -19.38 1.07
N GLU A 231 -4.11 -18.75 0.76
CA GLU A 231 -4.28 -17.89 -0.41
C GLU A 231 -3.32 -16.69 -0.42
N LEU A 232 -3.08 -16.06 0.74
CA LEU A 232 -2.08 -15.00 0.88
C LEU A 232 -0.66 -15.54 0.56
N LEU A 233 -0.26 -16.68 1.13
CA LEU A 233 1.07 -17.26 0.86
C LEU A 233 1.23 -17.75 -0.60
N GLU A 234 0.19 -18.36 -1.18
CA GLU A 234 0.13 -18.76 -2.59
C GLU A 234 0.22 -17.56 -3.55
N GLU A 235 -0.38 -16.42 -3.18
CA GLU A 235 -0.25 -15.16 -3.93
C GLU A 235 1.15 -14.56 -3.81
N LEU A 236 1.74 -14.55 -2.61
CA LEU A 236 3.13 -14.10 -2.41
C LEU A 236 4.11 -14.94 -3.25
N ALA A 237 3.93 -16.27 -3.26
CA ALA A 237 4.74 -17.18 -4.07
C ALA A 237 4.61 -16.89 -5.58
N ARG A 238 3.37 -16.72 -6.08
CA ARG A 238 3.10 -16.36 -7.48
C ARG A 238 3.70 -15.01 -7.89
N ARG A 239 3.91 -14.08 -6.95
CA ARG A 239 4.58 -12.80 -7.17
C ARG A 239 6.11 -12.87 -7.08
N GLY A 240 6.68 -14.08 -6.97
CA GLY A 240 8.11 -14.32 -6.98
C GLY A 240 8.77 -14.35 -5.60
N LEU A 241 7.99 -14.39 -4.50
CA LEU A 241 8.58 -14.65 -3.19
C LEU A 241 9.03 -16.12 -3.11
N ASP A 242 10.34 -16.34 -3.23
CA ASP A 242 10.94 -17.65 -3.03
C ASP A 242 10.82 -18.10 -1.55
N PHE A 243 10.04 -19.14 -1.27
CA PHE A 243 9.90 -19.73 0.06
C PHE A 243 11.00 -20.77 0.41
N SER A 244 11.87 -21.14 -0.55
CA SER A 244 12.93 -22.13 -0.32
C SER A 244 14.15 -21.54 0.41
N ALA A 245 14.47 -20.26 0.22
CA ALA A 245 15.54 -19.61 0.97
C ALA A 245 15.20 -19.46 2.48
N PRO A 246 16.15 -19.77 3.39
CA PRO A 246 15.91 -19.80 4.83
C PRO A 246 15.63 -18.41 5.40
N ARG A 247 14.51 -18.28 6.12
CA ARG A 247 14.07 -17.01 6.72
C ARG A 247 13.39 -17.20 8.07
N LEU A 248 13.38 -16.13 8.85
CA LEU A 248 12.58 -16.04 10.06
C LEU A 248 11.13 -15.68 9.73
N TYR A 249 10.17 -16.48 10.20
CA TYR A 249 8.74 -16.20 10.09
C TYR A 249 8.21 -15.84 11.47
N VAL A 250 7.81 -14.58 11.68
CA VAL A 250 7.29 -14.08 12.96
C VAL A 250 5.78 -14.10 12.91
N LEU A 251 5.15 -14.96 13.70
CA LEU A 251 3.71 -15.25 13.62
C LEU A 251 3.01 -14.95 14.94
N ASP A 252 1.71 -14.62 14.88
CA ASP A 252 0.83 -14.87 16.03
C ASP A 252 0.69 -16.39 16.27
N GLY A 253 0.07 -16.78 17.38
CA GLY A 253 -0.01 -18.19 17.80
C GLY A 253 -0.94 -19.09 16.96
N ALA A 254 -1.62 -18.56 15.94
CA ALA A 254 -2.63 -19.30 15.19
C ALA A 254 -2.05 -20.54 14.48
N LYS A 255 -2.66 -21.70 14.76
CA LYS A 255 -2.33 -22.98 14.11
C LYS A 255 -2.48 -22.92 12.58
N ALA A 256 -3.39 -22.08 12.10
CA ALA A 256 -3.58 -21.77 10.69
C ALA A 256 -2.34 -21.09 10.04
N LEU A 257 -1.77 -20.07 10.69
CA LEU A 257 -0.54 -19.41 10.23
C LEU A 257 0.65 -20.38 10.22
N HIS A 258 0.83 -21.09 11.33
CA HIS A 258 1.92 -22.04 11.51
C HIS A 258 1.94 -23.12 10.42
N SER A 259 0.81 -23.82 10.25
CA SER A 259 0.69 -24.93 9.29
C SER A 259 0.84 -24.48 7.84
N ALA A 260 0.31 -23.31 7.48
CA ALA A 260 0.46 -22.75 6.14
C ALA A 260 1.93 -22.36 5.86
N VAL A 261 2.61 -21.68 6.78
CA VAL A 261 4.03 -21.34 6.63
C VAL A 261 4.90 -22.60 6.53
N LYS A 262 4.63 -23.63 7.35
CA LYS A 262 5.31 -24.92 7.23
C LYS A 262 5.06 -25.63 5.90
N ARG A 263 3.87 -25.52 5.32
CA ARG A 263 3.55 -26.07 4.00
C ARG A 263 4.34 -25.38 2.88
N HIS A 264 4.48 -24.06 2.92
CA HIS A 264 5.15 -23.31 1.84
C HIS A 264 6.67 -23.31 1.94
N ALA A 265 7.25 -23.18 3.14
CA ALA A 265 8.70 -23.06 3.34
C ALA A 265 9.36 -24.27 4.02
N GLY A 266 8.61 -25.26 4.51
CA GLY A 266 9.15 -26.52 5.02
C GLY A 266 10.28 -26.36 6.05
N ALA A 267 11.47 -26.86 5.72
CA ALA A 267 12.68 -26.77 6.54
C ALA A 267 13.32 -25.36 6.54
N ALA A 268 13.05 -24.54 5.53
CA ALA A 268 13.50 -23.15 5.42
C ALA A 268 12.72 -22.18 6.34
N ALA A 269 11.54 -22.59 6.81
CA ALA A 269 10.78 -21.84 7.82
C ALA A 269 11.33 -22.04 9.23
N LEU A 270 12.10 -21.05 9.71
CA LEU A 270 12.36 -20.86 11.13
C LEU A 270 11.25 -20.00 11.72
N ILE A 271 10.34 -20.60 12.49
CA ILE A 271 9.17 -19.91 13.04
C ILE A 271 9.52 -19.32 14.41
N GLN A 272 9.26 -18.03 14.56
CA GLN A 272 9.23 -17.32 15.83
C GLN A 272 7.78 -16.99 16.17
N ARG A 273 7.28 -17.50 17.31
CA ARG A 273 5.97 -17.08 17.82
C ARG A 273 6.08 -15.77 18.58
N CYS A 274 5.09 -14.90 18.40
CA CYS A 274 5.02 -13.60 19.05
C CYS A 274 4.97 -13.75 20.58
N GLN A 275 6.01 -13.27 21.27
CA GLN A 275 6.10 -13.32 22.74
C GLN A 275 5.03 -12.47 23.44
N ILE A 276 4.55 -11.39 22.79
CA ILE A 276 3.45 -10.56 23.31
C ILE A 276 2.14 -11.35 23.28
N HIS A 277 1.82 -12.00 22.16
CA HIS A 277 0.64 -12.86 22.06
C HIS A 277 0.72 -14.07 22.99
N LYS A 278 1.88 -14.74 23.11
CA LYS A 278 2.05 -15.83 24.09
C LYS A 278 1.85 -15.35 25.53
N ARG A 279 2.37 -14.17 25.90
CA ARG A 279 2.12 -13.57 27.23
C ARG A 279 0.63 -13.34 27.47
N ARG A 280 -0.05 -12.66 26.56
CA ARG A 280 -1.51 -12.42 26.64
C ARG A 280 -2.28 -13.73 26.84
N ASN A 281 -2.05 -14.72 25.97
CA ASN A 281 -2.72 -16.04 26.04
C ASN A 281 -2.46 -16.83 27.33
N VAL A 282 -1.36 -16.57 28.05
CA VAL A 282 -1.09 -17.18 29.37
C VAL A 282 -1.78 -16.39 30.49
N LEU A 283 -1.74 -15.07 30.44
CA LEU A 283 -2.36 -14.19 31.43
C LEU A 283 -3.89 -14.25 31.41
N ASP A 284 -4.50 -14.37 30.22
CA ASP A 284 -5.94 -14.50 30.03
C ASP A 284 -6.53 -15.78 30.67
N GLN A 285 -5.70 -16.77 31.02
CA GLN A 285 -6.10 -17.97 31.74
C GLN A 285 -6.02 -17.81 33.28
N LEU A 286 -5.45 -16.71 33.78
CA LEU A 286 -5.14 -16.50 35.19
C LEU A 286 -6.07 -15.47 35.85
N PRO A 287 -6.46 -15.68 37.13
CA PRO A 287 -7.07 -14.63 37.93
C PRO A 287 -6.17 -13.38 38.02
N GLU A 288 -6.78 -12.19 37.99
CA GLU A 288 -6.08 -10.90 37.92
C GLU A 288 -4.96 -10.74 38.95
N GLN A 289 -5.16 -11.25 40.18
CA GLN A 289 -4.17 -11.20 41.27
C GLN A 289 -2.81 -11.85 40.94
N TYR A 290 -2.78 -12.86 40.07
CA TYR A 290 -1.54 -13.55 39.67
C TYR A 290 -0.88 -12.92 38.44
N GLN A 291 -1.66 -12.23 37.59
CA GLN A 291 -1.18 -11.75 36.29
C GLN A 291 0.06 -10.84 36.39
N PRO A 292 0.15 -9.83 37.29
CA PRO A 292 1.33 -8.97 37.39
C PRO A 292 2.62 -9.69 37.82
N GLY A 293 2.51 -10.78 38.56
CA GLY A 293 3.65 -11.59 39.02
C GLY A 293 4.17 -12.49 37.90
N ILE A 294 3.26 -13.22 37.25
CA ILE A 294 3.57 -14.09 36.11
C ILE A 294 4.10 -13.29 34.92
N ASP A 295 3.54 -12.11 34.62
CA ASP A 295 3.99 -11.30 33.50
C ASP A 295 5.44 -10.81 33.66
N ARG A 296 5.83 -10.41 34.88
CA ARG A 296 7.23 -10.05 35.20
C ARG A 296 8.17 -11.25 35.00
N LYS A 297 7.75 -12.46 35.38
CA LYS A 297 8.54 -13.69 35.18
C LYS A 297 8.69 -14.03 33.69
N LEU A 298 7.62 -13.93 32.90
CA LEU A 298 7.68 -14.09 31.44
C LEU A 298 8.60 -13.06 30.79
N LEU A 299 8.50 -11.78 31.17
CA LEU A 299 9.39 -10.72 30.70
C LEU A 299 10.85 -10.99 31.04
N ALA A 300 11.14 -11.41 32.28
CA ALA A 300 12.50 -11.72 32.71
C ALA A 300 13.09 -12.91 31.94
N ALA A 301 12.34 -14.01 31.79
CA ALA A 301 12.76 -15.19 31.02
C ALA A 301 13.03 -14.83 29.55
N TYR A 302 12.16 -14.04 28.91
CA TYR A 302 12.40 -13.59 27.53
C TYR A 302 13.55 -12.58 27.42
N ALA A 303 13.83 -11.77 28.44
CA ALA A 303 14.94 -10.82 28.44
C ALA A 303 16.32 -11.50 28.41
N MET A 304 16.46 -12.69 29.01
CA MET A 304 17.70 -13.49 29.03
C MET A 304 18.32 -13.63 27.62
N ALA A 305 19.65 -13.56 27.55
CA ALA A 305 20.40 -13.62 26.30
C ALA A 305 20.51 -15.05 25.75
N GLU A 306 20.96 -15.98 26.59
CA GLU A 306 21.18 -17.37 26.19
C GLU A 306 19.88 -18.18 26.16
N TYR A 307 19.78 -19.04 25.13
CA TYR A 307 18.64 -19.94 24.95
C TYR A 307 18.43 -20.87 26.15
N ALA A 308 19.50 -21.44 26.70
CA ALA A 308 19.42 -22.44 27.77
C ALA A 308 18.83 -21.86 29.07
N ASP A 309 19.18 -20.61 29.41
CA ASP A 309 18.68 -19.96 30.62
C ASP A 309 17.25 -19.45 30.44
N ALA A 310 16.95 -18.84 29.28
CA ALA A 310 15.58 -18.46 28.92
C ALA A 310 14.64 -19.67 28.96
N ARG A 311 15.08 -20.81 28.41
CA ARG A 311 14.33 -22.07 28.41
C ARG A 311 14.10 -22.60 29.83
N ARG A 312 15.16 -22.68 30.65
CA ARG A 312 15.08 -23.14 32.05
C ARG A 312 14.13 -22.27 32.89
N ALA A 313 14.15 -20.95 32.68
CA ALA A 313 13.25 -20.03 33.36
C ALA A 313 11.78 -20.22 32.96
N LEU A 314 11.51 -20.52 31.68
CA LEU A 314 10.15 -20.85 31.22
C LEU A 314 9.70 -22.24 31.70
N ASP A 315 10.58 -23.24 31.74
CA ASP A 315 10.25 -24.58 32.28
C ASP A 315 9.94 -24.51 33.79
N GLN A 316 10.67 -23.68 34.55
CA GLN A 316 10.36 -23.39 35.96
C GLN A 316 9.00 -22.68 36.12
N LEU A 317 8.74 -21.66 35.28
CA LEU A 317 7.47 -20.95 35.30
C LEU A 317 6.30 -21.86 34.89
N HIS A 318 6.51 -22.81 34.00
CA HIS A 318 5.50 -23.82 33.65
C HIS A 318 5.10 -24.66 34.87
N GLN A 319 6.07 -25.11 35.68
CA GLN A 319 5.79 -25.86 36.92
C GLN A 319 5.05 -25.03 37.98
N GLU A 320 5.32 -23.73 38.04
CA GLU A 320 4.57 -22.80 38.90
C GLU A 320 3.14 -22.58 38.39
N LEU A 321 2.99 -22.36 37.08
CA LEU A 321 1.68 -22.20 36.43
C LEU A 321 0.82 -23.45 36.58
N ASP A 322 1.38 -24.66 36.49
CA ASP A 322 0.60 -25.90 36.60
C ASP A 322 -0.04 -26.06 37.99
N ARG A 323 0.60 -25.55 39.04
CA ARG A 323 0.06 -25.50 40.41
C ARG A 323 -1.02 -24.44 40.60
N ILE A 324 -0.97 -23.34 39.84
CA ILE A 324 -1.92 -22.22 39.94
C ILE A 324 -3.14 -22.45 39.03
N ASN A 325 -2.88 -22.83 37.77
CA ASN A 325 -3.87 -23.07 36.73
C ASN A 325 -3.24 -23.93 35.58
N PRO A 326 -3.58 -25.22 35.48
CA PRO A 326 -3.08 -26.11 34.42
C PRO A 326 -3.39 -25.65 32.97
N SER A 327 -4.44 -24.84 32.75
CA SER A 327 -4.71 -24.27 31.41
C SER A 327 -3.71 -23.15 31.06
N ALA A 328 -3.26 -22.36 32.04
CA ALA A 328 -2.19 -21.39 31.84
C ALA A 328 -0.84 -22.08 31.56
N ALA A 329 -0.57 -23.21 32.22
CA ALA A 329 0.62 -24.04 31.96
C ALA A 329 0.63 -24.60 30.53
N ARG A 330 -0.46 -25.28 30.12
CA ARG A 330 -0.65 -25.75 28.73
C ARG A 330 -0.58 -24.60 27.71
N SER A 331 -1.11 -23.43 28.05
CA SER A 331 -1.01 -22.24 27.19
C SER A 331 0.44 -21.77 27.04
N LEU A 332 1.28 -21.87 28.07
CA LEU A 332 2.71 -21.58 27.97
C LEU A 332 3.45 -22.64 27.13
N GLU A 333 3.25 -23.93 27.44
CA GLU A 333 3.89 -25.07 26.77
C GLU A 333 3.68 -25.08 25.26
N GLU A 334 2.45 -24.79 24.81
CA GLU A 334 2.05 -24.77 23.40
C GLU A 334 2.96 -23.85 22.57
N GLY A 335 3.84 -24.42 21.75
CA GLY A 335 4.77 -23.64 20.93
C GLY A 335 5.80 -22.81 21.72
N MET A 336 6.04 -23.09 23.01
CA MET A 336 7.10 -22.46 23.83
C MET A 336 8.46 -22.47 23.11
N GLU A 337 8.78 -23.59 22.48
CA GLU A 337 10.03 -23.80 21.75
C GLU A 337 10.22 -22.87 20.54
N GLU A 338 9.11 -22.30 20.03
CA GLU A 338 9.08 -21.34 18.93
C GLU A 338 9.05 -19.89 19.43
N THR A 339 8.79 -19.60 20.72
CA THR A 339 8.97 -18.25 21.27
C THR A 339 10.44 -17.93 21.56
N LEU A 340 11.31 -18.94 21.54
CA LEU A 340 12.76 -18.84 21.75
C LEU A 340 13.59 -19.02 20.46
N THR A 341 12.98 -19.02 19.27
CA THR A 341 13.71 -19.18 17.99
C THR A 341 14.74 -18.06 17.78
N VAL A 342 14.44 -16.82 18.17
CA VAL A 342 15.39 -15.70 18.13
C VAL A 342 16.57 -15.87 19.10
N HIS A 343 16.41 -16.57 20.23
CA HIS A 343 17.52 -16.91 21.13
C HIS A 343 18.41 -18.00 20.54
N LYS A 344 17.83 -19.03 19.90
CA LYS A 344 18.59 -20.09 19.20
C LYS A 344 19.41 -19.55 18.03
N LEU A 345 18.87 -18.54 17.34
CA LEU A 345 19.56 -17.78 16.29
C LEU A 345 20.61 -16.81 16.83
N ARG A 346 20.76 -16.69 18.17
CA ARG A 346 21.65 -15.72 18.84
C ARG A 346 21.47 -14.29 18.34
N VAL A 347 20.21 -13.91 18.05
CA VAL A 347 19.90 -12.56 17.56
C VAL A 347 20.25 -11.55 18.65
N PRO A 348 21.08 -10.52 18.38
CA PRO A 348 21.43 -9.51 19.38
C PRO A 348 20.22 -8.76 19.90
N GLU A 349 20.32 -8.22 21.12
CA GLU A 349 19.17 -7.79 21.93
C GLU A 349 18.22 -6.79 21.23
N LEU A 350 18.76 -5.82 20.48
CA LEU A 350 17.98 -4.76 19.86
C LEU A 350 17.15 -5.26 18.66
N LEU A 351 17.76 -6.08 17.80
CA LEU A 351 17.06 -6.78 16.73
C LEU A 351 16.11 -7.86 17.28
N ARG A 352 16.52 -8.58 18.34
CA ARG A 352 15.72 -9.62 19.02
C ARG A 352 14.41 -9.06 19.56
N LYS A 353 14.45 -7.93 20.27
CA LYS A 353 13.26 -7.19 20.72
C LYS A 353 12.31 -6.81 19.58
N SER A 354 12.84 -6.60 18.37
CA SER A 354 12.06 -6.22 17.19
C SER A 354 11.46 -7.42 16.42
N LEU A 355 12.12 -8.58 16.47
CA LEU A 355 11.69 -9.81 15.78
C LEU A 355 10.95 -10.81 16.67
N ALA A 356 10.96 -10.61 17.99
CA ALA A 356 10.23 -11.43 18.95
C ALA A 356 8.70 -11.19 18.97
N SER A 357 8.19 -10.21 18.21
CA SER A 357 6.77 -9.85 18.21
C SER A 357 6.27 -9.38 16.84
N THR A 358 4.95 -9.45 16.65
CA THR A 358 4.24 -9.00 15.46
C THR A 358 3.81 -7.52 15.51
N ASN A 359 4.25 -6.75 16.53
CA ASN A 359 3.93 -5.33 16.75
C ASN A 359 4.20 -4.40 15.55
N ILE A 360 5.00 -4.83 14.56
CA ILE A 360 5.14 -4.13 13.27
C ILE A 360 3.79 -4.04 12.53
N ILE A 361 2.95 -5.07 12.62
CA ILE A 361 1.61 -5.12 12.04
C ILE A 361 0.62 -4.34 12.90
N GLU A 362 0.59 -4.54 14.24
CA GLU A 362 -0.23 -3.74 15.16
C GLU A 362 0.01 -2.23 14.96
N SER A 363 1.27 -1.80 14.88
CA SER A 363 1.68 -0.41 14.61
C SER A 363 1.34 0.09 13.19
N ALA A 364 1.09 -0.80 12.23
CA ALA A 364 0.65 -0.41 10.90
C ALA A 364 -0.89 -0.29 10.84
N PHE A 365 -1.61 -1.14 11.57
CA PHE A 365 -3.07 -1.08 11.69
C PHE A 365 -3.56 0.05 12.62
N SER A 366 -2.79 0.48 13.62
CA SER A 366 -3.16 1.67 14.42
C SER A 366 -3.31 2.93 13.54
N VAL A 367 -2.44 3.09 12.53
CA VAL A 367 -2.61 4.11 11.49
C VAL A 367 -3.93 3.92 10.74
N ALA A 368 -4.29 2.69 10.38
CA ALA A 368 -5.57 2.40 9.73
C ALA A 368 -6.77 2.77 10.60
N GLU A 369 -6.71 2.55 11.91
CA GLU A 369 -7.77 2.91 12.85
C GLU A 369 -8.02 4.42 12.90
N ASP A 370 -6.95 5.21 13.00
CA ASP A 370 -7.01 6.68 13.02
C ASP A 370 -7.63 7.26 11.75
N LEU A 371 -7.18 6.78 10.58
CA LEU A 371 -7.72 7.19 9.28
C LEU A 371 -9.19 6.82 9.14
N CYS A 372 -9.53 5.59 9.54
CA CYS A 372 -10.87 5.04 9.39
C CYS A 372 -11.85 5.51 10.48
N ARG A 373 -11.40 6.27 11.49
CA ARG A 373 -12.23 6.80 12.60
C ARG A 373 -13.46 7.58 12.13
N ARG A 374 -13.38 8.24 10.96
CA ARG A 374 -14.47 9.01 10.32
C ARG A 374 -15.38 8.16 9.43
N VAL A 375 -15.02 6.91 9.11
CA VAL A 375 -15.82 5.98 8.31
C VAL A 375 -16.82 5.26 9.21
N LYS A 376 -18.07 5.75 9.24
CA LYS A 376 -19.14 5.22 10.11
C LYS A 376 -20.00 4.12 9.47
N ARG A 377 -19.99 3.98 8.14
CA ARG A 377 -20.81 3.00 7.40
C ARG A 377 -19.92 2.19 6.47
N TRP A 378 -19.52 1.02 6.94
CA TRP A 378 -18.84 0.01 6.13
C TRP A 378 -19.85 -0.62 5.16
N ARG A 379 -19.36 -1.05 4.00
CA ARG A 379 -20.16 -1.68 2.94
C ARG A 379 -19.55 -3.03 2.62
N GLU A 380 -20.29 -3.86 1.90
CA GLU A 380 -19.83 -5.14 1.37
C GLU A 380 -18.85 -4.94 0.19
N GLY A 381 -18.29 -6.05 -0.28
CA GLY A 381 -17.22 -6.06 -1.27
C GLY A 381 -15.91 -5.47 -0.75
N ASP A 382 -15.08 -4.98 -1.67
CA ASP A 382 -13.71 -4.50 -1.46
C ASP A 382 -13.53 -3.29 -0.52
N HIS A 383 -14.58 -2.82 0.16
CA HIS A 383 -14.54 -1.56 0.88
C HIS A 383 -13.59 -1.58 2.08
N ARG A 384 -13.55 -2.68 2.86
CA ARG A 384 -12.62 -2.80 3.99
C ARG A 384 -11.18 -3.01 3.51
N GLU A 385 -10.96 -3.92 2.57
CA GLU A 385 -9.63 -4.17 1.99
C GLU A 385 -9.02 -2.91 1.36
N ARG A 386 -9.79 -2.10 0.63
CA ARG A 386 -9.30 -0.83 0.06
C ARG A 386 -8.87 0.16 1.14
N TRP A 387 -9.59 0.27 2.26
CA TRP A 387 -9.18 1.13 3.37
C TRP A 387 -7.96 0.57 4.12
N ALA A 388 -7.94 -0.74 4.39
CA ALA A 388 -6.81 -1.41 5.04
C ALA A 388 -5.53 -1.29 4.19
N GLY A 389 -5.58 -1.63 2.90
CA GLY A 389 -4.46 -1.50 1.97
C GLY A 389 -4.00 -0.05 1.80
N SER A 390 -4.93 0.90 1.70
CA SER A 390 -4.57 2.33 1.65
C SER A 390 -3.85 2.81 2.91
N ALA A 391 -4.29 2.35 4.08
CA ALA A 391 -3.65 2.68 5.34
C ALA A 391 -2.30 1.98 5.53
N LEU A 392 -2.17 0.72 5.12
CA LEU A 392 -0.91 -0.02 5.15
C LEU A 392 0.13 0.60 4.20
N LEU A 393 -0.27 1.09 3.02
CA LEU A 393 0.60 1.86 2.13
C LEU A 393 1.05 3.19 2.76
N LEU A 394 0.15 3.90 3.46
CA LEU A 394 0.52 5.11 4.22
C LEU A 394 1.47 4.79 5.39
N ALA A 395 1.29 3.64 6.05
CA ALA A 395 2.18 3.18 7.08
C ALA A 395 3.57 2.83 6.50
N GLU A 396 3.61 2.11 5.36
CA GLU A 396 4.83 1.78 4.63
C GLU A 396 5.64 3.02 4.28
N SER A 397 5.00 4.08 3.77
CA SER A 397 5.65 5.35 3.43
C SER A 397 6.28 6.08 4.64
N LYS A 398 5.97 5.65 5.86
CA LYS A 398 6.49 6.20 7.13
C LYS A 398 7.37 5.19 7.90
N PHE A 399 7.57 3.99 7.37
CA PHE A 399 8.35 2.97 8.06
C PHE A 399 9.83 3.37 8.16
N ARG A 400 10.25 3.69 9.40
CA ARG A 400 11.66 3.65 9.78
C ARG A 400 12.20 2.23 9.64
N ARG A 401 13.50 2.09 9.32
CA ARG A 401 14.22 0.80 9.37
C ARG A 401 14.01 0.12 10.72
N LEU A 402 14.06 -1.21 10.72
CA LEU A 402 13.92 -2.03 11.93
C LEU A 402 14.96 -1.61 13.00
N LYS A 403 14.57 -1.59 14.28
CA LYS A 403 15.56 -1.36 15.35
C LYS A 403 16.52 -2.56 15.36
N GLY A 404 17.83 -2.30 15.50
CA GLY A 404 18.85 -3.34 15.35
C GLY A 404 19.15 -3.74 13.90
N TYR A 405 18.73 -2.98 12.87
CA TYR A 405 18.99 -3.38 11.47
C TYR A 405 20.47 -3.61 11.13
N ARG A 406 21.40 -2.99 11.86
CA ARG A 406 22.86 -3.21 11.72
C ARG A 406 23.31 -4.62 12.13
N GLU A 407 22.49 -5.33 12.90
CA GLU A 407 22.72 -6.70 13.37
C GLU A 407 22.17 -7.77 12.39
N ILE A 408 21.42 -7.37 11.35
CA ILE A 408 20.81 -8.28 10.37
C ILE A 408 21.84 -9.20 9.67
N PRO A 409 23.08 -8.77 9.34
CA PRO A 409 24.09 -9.68 8.80
C PRO A 409 24.36 -10.90 9.69
N GLN A 410 24.34 -10.73 11.02
CA GLN A 410 24.53 -11.84 11.96
C GLN A 410 23.34 -12.81 11.93
N LEU A 411 22.11 -12.29 11.86
CA LEU A 411 20.90 -13.09 11.66
C LEU A 411 20.95 -13.88 10.35
N LEU A 412 21.40 -13.27 9.25
CA LEU A 412 21.52 -13.94 7.95
C LEU A 412 22.52 -15.11 7.99
N THR A 413 23.67 -14.94 8.65
CA THR A 413 24.63 -16.02 8.90
C THR A 413 24.00 -17.15 9.72
N ALA A 414 23.35 -16.82 10.85
CA ALA A 414 22.72 -17.81 11.72
C ALA A 414 21.56 -18.57 11.04
N LEU A 415 20.80 -17.92 10.15
CA LEU A 415 19.77 -18.55 9.33
C LEU A 415 20.36 -19.57 8.34
N ALA A 416 21.48 -19.23 7.69
CA ALA A 416 22.19 -20.14 6.77
C ALA A 416 22.74 -21.36 7.50
N ASP A 417 23.45 -21.15 8.62
CA ASP A 417 24.05 -22.24 9.43
C ASP A 417 23.01 -23.24 9.94
N LEU A 418 21.87 -22.75 10.46
CA LEU A 418 20.79 -23.61 10.94
C LEU A 418 20.06 -24.33 9.82
N HIS A 419 19.97 -23.74 8.62
CA HIS A 419 19.39 -24.41 7.46
C HIS A 419 20.28 -25.57 6.99
N ILE A 420 21.59 -25.37 6.88
CA ILE A 420 22.57 -26.43 6.55
C ILE A 420 22.49 -27.57 7.57
N LYS A 421 22.51 -27.26 8.88
CA LYS A 421 22.39 -28.27 9.94
C LYS A 421 21.09 -29.08 9.86
N LYS A 422 19.96 -28.43 9.57
CA LYS A 422 18.67 -29.12 9.35
C LYS A 422 18.67 -29.99 8.09
N GLY A 423 19.27 -29.52 7.00
CA GLY A 423 19.39 -30.30 5.75
C GLY A 423 20.21 -31.58 5.94
N LEU A 424 21.31 -31.50 6.70
CA LEU A 424 22.13 -32.67 7.06
C LEU A 424 21.36 -33.65 7.96
N ALA A 425 20.71 -33.14 9.01
CA ALA A 425 19.92 -33.97 9.95
C ALA A 425 18.65 -34.59 9.34
N ALA A 426 18.13 -34.03 8.23
CA ALA A 426 17.07 -34.65 7.46
C ALA A 426 17.60 -35.83 6.62
N LYS A 427 18.74 -35.64 5.94
CA LYS A 427 19.37 -36.71 5.13
C LYS A 427 19.77 -37.92 5.97
N SER A 428 20.28 -37.72 7.20
CA SER A 428 20.66 -38.81 8.12
C SER A 428 19.48 -39.51 8.81
N LYS A 429 18.23 -39.20 8.43
CA LYS A 429 17.01 -39.90 8.87
C LYS A 429 16.31 -40.64 7.74
N THR A 430 16.82 -40.50 6.52
CA THR A 430 16.31 -41.13 5.28
C THR A 430 17.33 -42.09 4.66
N ALA A 431 18.47 -42.25 5.31
CA ALA A 431 19.48 -43.27 5.11
C ALA A 431 19.57 -44.09 6.40
#